data_AF-A0A1I4BU45-F1
#
_entry.id   AF-A0A1I4BU45-F1
#
_cell.length_a   1.000
_cell.length_b   1.000
_cell.length_c   1.000
_cell.angle_alpha   90.00
_cell.angle_beta   90.00
_cell.angle_gamma   90.00
#
_symmetry.space_group_name_H-M   'P 1'
#
loop_
_entity.id
_entity.type
_entity.pdbx_description
1 polymer ?
#
loop_
_entity_poly.entity_id
_entity_poly.type
_entity_poly.pdbx_seq_one_letter_code
_entity_poly.pdbx_strand_id
1 'polypeptide(L)'
;MNTQEVFASPVCPEVRRIKPSDLTDALREGVTDFWRTLDVFADPFSVAIIGVLYPAVCLYLLDAHPQLLFPFMSGLTLIGPFAATGLYEAKRRQELGLDASPAARGSPALPSILALGLALLIIFTCWQATADSLYRWLFGPATPMSLGGFLREVLTTSRGWTLIILGNAIGSVFAFAALSISVISFPLLLDRNVGEAVAVETSIRAVMANPLTMMLWGLIVAAALTIGFSLCFVGALIAAPILASANWRLYRKTVQ
;
A
#
# COMPACT_ATOMS: atom_id res chain seq x y z
N MET A 1 -9.18 22.77 -43.43
CA MET A 1 -9.53 22.11 -42.15
C MET A 1 -9.47 20.62 -42.39
N ASN A 2 -8.48 19.91 -41.85
CA ASN A 2 -8.30 18.47 -42.04
C ASN A 2 -8.57 17.76 -40.70
N THR A 3 -9.64 16.96 -40.68
CA THR A 3 -10.24 16.28 -39.54
C THR A 3 -9.51 14.97 -39.21
N GLN A 4 -8.19 15.05 -39.03
CA GLN A 4 -7.39 13.98 -38.45
C GLN A 4 -6.64 14.54 -37.25
N GLU A 5 -7.39 14.90 -36.22
CA GLU A 5 -6.84 14.86 -34.87
C GLU A 5 -6.45 13.41 -34.62
N VAL A 6 -5.14 13.20 -34.71
CA VAL A 6 -4.38 12.07 -34.24
C VAL A 6 -4.97 11.64 -32.90
N PHE A 7 -5.74 10.55 -32.90
CA PHE A 7 -5.91 9.73 -31.71
C PHE A 7 -4.53 9.16 -31.39
N ALA A 8 -3.67 9.98 -30.78
CA ALA A 8 -2.43 9.52 -30.22
C ALA A 8 -2.86 8.54 -29.14
N SER A 9 -2.76 7.24 -29.42
CA SER A 9 -2.92 6.21 -28.41
C SER A 9 -2.04 6.65 -27.23
N PRO A 10 -2.57 6.73 -26.01
CA PRO A 10 -1.76 7.14 -24.87
C PRO A 10 -0.50 6.27 -24.87
N VAL A 11 0.67 6.92 -24.98
CA VAL A 11 1.96 6.22 -25.07
C VAL A 11 2.09 5.40 -23.79
N CYS A 12 1.79 4.11 -23.89
CA CYS A 12 1.84 3.21 -22.76
C CYS A 12 3.31 3.02 -22.39
N PRO A 13 3.71 3.35 -21.15
CA PRO A 13 5.10 3.20 -20.73
C PRO A 13 5.63 1.78 -20.96
N GLU A 14 6.90 1.66 -21.32
CA GLU A 14 7.51 0.36 -21.55
C GLU A 14 7.85 -0.30 -20.21
N VAL A 15 7.46 -1.56 -20.07
CA VAL A 15 7.69 -2.37 -18.86
C VAL A 15 8.93 -3.24 -19.05
N ARG A 16 9.88 -3.11 -18.12
CA ARG A 16 11.12 -3.88 -18.08
C ARG A 16 11.02 -5.08 -17.13
N ARG A 17 11.85 -6.08 -17.40
CA ARG A 17 12.07 -7.18 -16.46
C ARG A 17 13.12 -6.79 -15.41
N ILE A 18 12.81 -7.04 -14.15
CA ILE A 18 13.64 -6.76 -12.97
C ILE A 18 13.98 -8.05 -12.23
N LYS A 19 15.14 -8.08 -11.58
CA LYS A 19 15.66 -9.24 -10.85
C LYS A 19 15.45 -9.07 -9.34
N PRO A 20 15.45 -10.16 -8.55
CA PRO A 20 15.38 -10.06 -7.09
C PRO A 20 16.49 -9.18 -6.46
N SER A 21 17.67 -9.09 -7.09
CA SER A 21 18.76 -8.19 -6.66
C SER A 21 18.39 -6.71 -6.75
N ASP A 22 17.47 -6.34 -7.63
CA ASP A 22 16.98 -4.96 -7.72
C ASP A 22 16.19 -4.54 -6.48
N LEU A 23 15.57 -5.50 -5.77
CA LEU A 23 14.85 -5.25 -4.52
C LEU A 23 15.81 -4.87 -3.40
N THR A 24 16.94 -5.58 -3.29
CA THR A 24 17.97 -5.28 -2.28
C THR A 24 18.62 -3.92 -2.52
N ASP A 25 18.85 -3.56 -3.78
CA ASP A 25 19.34 -2.22 -4.14
C ASP A 25 18.32 -1.14 -3.75
N ALA A 26 17.05 -1.33 -4.15
CA ALA A 26 15.97 -0.41 -3.84
C ALA A 26 15.79 -0.20 -2.34
N LEU A 27 15.86 -1.26 -1.54
CA LEU A 27 15.80 -1.19 -0.08
C LEU A 27 16.99 -0.45 0.53
N ARG A 28 18.22 -0.77 0.11
CA ARG A 28 19.43 -0.09 0.62
C ARG A 28 19.36 1.42 0.39
N GLU A 29 18.90 1.81 -0.79
CA GLU A 29 18.77 3.21 -1.15
C GLU A 29 17.56 3.87 -0.47
N GLY A 30 16.47 3.13 -0.26
CA GLY A 30 15.36 3.57 0.58
C GLY A 30 15.77 3.88 2.02
N VAL A 31 16.64 3.05 2.61
CA VAL A 31 17.23 3.29 3.95
C VAL A 31 18.16 4.49 3.94
N THR A 32 18.93 4.68 2.87
CA THR A 32 19.86 5.82 2.74
C THR A 32 19.09 7.14 2.58
N ASP A 33 18.00 7.12 1.81
CA ASP A 33 17.14 8.29 1.55
C ASP A 33 16.27 8.65 2.76
N PHE A 34 15.98 7.70 3.66
CA PHE A 34 15.13 7.90 4.85
C PHE A 34 15.43 9.21 5.59
N TRP A 35 16.70 9.45 5.91
CA TRP A 35 17.14 10.63 6.66
C TRP A 35 16.90 11.95 5.92
N ARG A 36 16.84 11.92 4.59
CA ARG A 36 16.62 13.11 3.74
C ARG A 36 15.14 13.40 3.52
N THR A 37 14.30 12.37 3.57
CA THR A 37 12.83 12.48 3.42
C THR A 37 12.08 12.56 4.75
N LEU A 38 12.80 12.57 5.88
CA LEU A 38 12.20 12.60 7.22
C LEU A 38 11.29 13.83 7.42
N ASP A 39 11.74 15.00 6.96
CA ASP A 39 10.97 16.26 7.05
C ASP A 39 9.65 16.20 6.26
N VAL A 40 9.61 15.42 5.18
CA VAL A 40 8.43 15.25 4.33
C VAL A 40 7.42 14.28 4.98
N PHE A 41 7.88 13.28 5.73
CA PHE A 41 7.02 12.34 6.47
C PHE A 41 6.61 12.86 7.86
N ALA A 42 7.35 13.82 8.39
CA ALA A 42 6.99 14.61 9.55
C ALA A 42 5.92 15.68 9.23
N ASP A 43 5.37 15.68 8.01
CA ASP A 43 4.30 16.59 7.68
C ASP A 43 3.07 16.31 8.59
N PRO A 44 2.34 17.36 9.01
CA PRO A 44 1.26 17.20 9.97
C PRO A 44 0.18 16.20 9.54
N PHE A 45 -0.01 16.00 8.23
CA PHE A 45 -1.02 15.08 7.71
C PHE A 45 -0.59 13.62 7.87
N SER A 46 0.63 13.24 7.46
CA SER A 46 1.12 11.86 7.64
C SER A 46 1.22 11.49 9.12
N VAL A 47 1.67 12.42 9.97
CA VAL A 47 1.71 12.23 11.43
C VAL A 47 0.31 12.06 12.02
N ALA A 48 -0.68 12.86 11.59
CA ALA A 48 -2.05 12.72 12.05
C ALA A 48 -2.67 11.38 11.63
N ILE A 49 -2.44 10.94 10.39
CA ILE A 49 -3.01 9.68 9.88
C ILE A 49 -2.33 8.47 10.50
N ILE A 50 -1.01 8.35 10.40
CA ILE A 50 -0.27 7.15 10.81
C ILE A 50 0.01 7.15 12.32
N GLY A 51 0.30 8.32 12.90
CA GLY A 51 0.68 8.45 14.31
C GLY A 51 -0.50 8.58 15.28
N VAL A 52 -1.68 9.03 14.81
CA VAL A 52 -2.84 9.28 15.70
C VAL A 52 -4.08 8.51 15.27
N LEU A 53 -4.61 8.76 14.07
CA LEU A 53 -5.87 8.18 13.61
C LEU A 53 -5.77 6.65 13.53
N TYR A 54 -4.70 6.14 12.95
CA TYR A 54 -4.53 4.70 12.76
C TYR A 54 -4.42 3.92 14.09
N PRO A 55 -3.57 4.33 15.06
CA PRO A 55 -3.59 3.77 16.41
C PRO A 55 -4.94 3.91 17.10
N ALA A 56 -5.63 5.06 16.97
CA ALA A 56 -6.93 5.27 17.60
C ALA A 56 -7.99 4.28 17.07
N VAL A 57 -8.04 4.05 15.76
CA VAL A 57 -8.93 3.03 15.17
C VAL A 57 -8.53 1.62 15.62
N CYS A 58 -7.22 1.32 15.70
CA CYS A 58 -6.77 0.02 16.22
C CYS A 58 -7.22 -0.19 17.68
N LEU A 59 -7.10 0.83 18.54
CA LEU A 59 -7.55 0.77 19.93
C LEU A 59 -9.08 0.60 20.02
N TYR A 60 -9.84 1.29 19.17
CA TYR A 60 -11.29 1.09 19.08
C TYR A 60 -11.64 -0.34 18.65
N LEU A 61 -10.97 -0.87 17.62
CA LEU A 61 -11.21 -2.24 17.15
C LEU A 61 -10.78 -3.27 18.18
N LEU A 62 -9.72 -3.02 18.94
CA LEU A 62 -9.26 -3.90 20.02
C LEU A 62 -10.37 -4.18 21.05
N ASP A 63 -11.16 -3.15 21.34
CA ASP A 63 -12.25 -3.19 22.33
C ASP A 63 -13.57 -3.66 21.70
N ALA A 64 -14.00 -3.06 20.59
CA ALA A 64 -15.32 -3.28 20.02
C ALA A 64 -15.39 -4.49 19.07
N HIS A 65 -14.33 -4.73 18.30
CA HIS A 65 -14.32 -5.69 17.19
C HIS A 65 -12.94 -6.37 17.02
N PRO A 66 -12.44 -7.12 18.02
CA PRO A 66 -11.08 -7.65 18.01
C PRO A 66 -10.81 -8.60 16.82
N GLN A 67 -11.85 -9.22 16.26
CA GLN A 67 -11.74 -10.03 15.05
C GLN A 67 -11.37 -9.23 13.79
N LEU A 68 -11.66 -7.92 13.76
CA LEU A 68 -11.33 -7.02 12.65
C LEU A 68 -9.97 -6.35 12.82
N LEU A 69 -9.33 -6.48 13.98
CA LEU A 69 -8.04 -5.86 14.23
C LEU A 69 -6.95 -6.37 13.27
N PHE A 70 -6.82 -7.69 13.13
CA PHE A 70 -5.82 -8.28 12.23
C PHE A 70 -6.01 -7.88 10.75
N PRO A 71 -7.21 -8.00 10.13
CA PRO A 71 -7.40 -7.55 8.76
C PRO A 71 -7.26 -6.03 8.61
N PHE A 72 -7.64 -5.24 9.61
CA PHE A 72 -7.42 -3.78 9.60
C PHE A 72 -5.92 -3.43 9.62
N MET A 73 -5.15 -4.09 10.49
CA MET A 73 -3.70 -3.97 10.57
C MET A 73 -3.02 -4.35 9.25
N SER A 74 -3.42 -5.50 8.69
CA SER A 74 -2.87 -6.02 7.44
C SER A 74 -3.18 -5.11 6.25
N GLY A 75 -4.37 -4.50 6.21
CA GLY A 75 -4.79 -3.65 5.11
C GLY A 75 -4.15 -2.26 5.06
N LEU A 76 -3.28 -1.87 6.02
CA LEU A 76 -2.44 -0.68 5.84
C LEU A 76 -1.55 -0.79 4.60
N THR A 77 -1.18 -2.02 4.21
CA THR A 77 -0.47 -2.30 2.96
C THR A 77 -1.18 -1.75 1.71
N LEU A 78 -2.52 -1.66 1.73
CA LEU A 78 -3.35 -1.16 0.63
C LEU A 78 -3.38 0.37 0.59
N ILE A 79 -3.35 1.00 1.76
CA ILE A 79 -3.44 2.46 1.91
C ILE A 79 -2.06 3.10 1.83
N GLY A 80 -1.00 2.35 2.16
CA GLY A 80 0.39 2.80 2.15
C GLY A 80 0.83 3.49 0.85
N PRO A 81 0.54 2.95 -0.34
CA PRO A 81 0.86 3.61 -1.61
C PRO A 81 0.17 4.96 -1.80
N PHE A 82 -1.08 5.10 -1.33
CA PHE A 82 -1.80 6.37 -1.34
C PHE A 82 -1.20 7.36 -0.33
N ALA A 83 -0.90 6.91 0.89
CA ALA A 83 -0.23 7.73 1.91
C ALA A 83 1.18 8.18 1.45
N ALA A 84 1.86 7.36 0.65
CA ALA A 84 3.19 7.66 0.09
C ALA A 84 3.18 8.71 -1.03
N THR A 85 2.01 9.14 -1.53
CA THR A 85 1.92 10.11 -2.62
C THR A 85 2.61 11.45 -2.33
N GLY A 86 2.57 11.92 -1.08
CA GLY A 86 3.31 13.12 -0.67
C GLY A 86 4.83 12.98 -0.80
N LEU A 87 5.38 11.80 -0.47
CA LEU A 87 6.80 11.49 -0.65
C LEU A 87 7.18 11.38 -2.12
N TYR A 88 6.32 10.77 -2.94
CA TYR A 88 6.55 10.65 -4.37
C TYR A 88 6.61 12.02 -5.04
N GLU A 89 5.73 12.96 -4.67
CA GLU A 89 5.77 14.33 -5.17
C GLU A 89 7.04 15.07 -4.72
N ALA A 90 7.44 14.92 -3.45
CA ALA A 90 8.68 15.53 -2.95
C ALA A 90 9.92 15.03 -3.70
N LYS A 91 10.01 13.71 -3.97
CA LYS A 91 11.10 13.13 -4.77
C LYS A 91 11.09 13.62 -6.20
N ARG A 92 9.93 13.66 -6.84
CA ARG A 92 9.78 14.22 -8.19
C ARG A 92 10.29 15.66 -8.28
N ARG A 93 9.92 16.52 -7.30
CA ARG A 93 10.41 17.90 -7.25
C ARG A 93 11.92 17.98 -7.07
N GLN A 94 12.48 17.15 -6.18
CA GLN A 94 13.92 17.08 -5.98
C GLN A 94 14.67 16.66 -7.26
N GLU A 95 14.15 15.68 -8.02
CA GLU A 95 14.72 15.26 -9.31
C GLU A 95 14.64 16.36 -10.37
N LEU A 96 13.64 17.23 -10.28
CA LEU A 96 13.48 18.42 -11.14
C LEU A 96 14.29 19.64 -10.65
N GLY A 97 15.06 19.51 -9.56
CA GLY A 97 15.80 20.62 -8.96
C GLY A 97 14.92 21.70 -8.30
N LEU A 98 13.66 21.36 -7.99
CA LEU A 98 12.70 22.23 -7.32
C LEU A 98 12.72 21.98 -5.80
N ASP A 99 12.25 22.96 -5.02
CA ASP A 99 12.11 22.83 -3.58
C ASP A 99 11.19 21.66 -3.21
N ALA A 100 11.67 20.79 -2.31
CA ALA A 100 10.94 19.63 -1.83
C ALA A 100 9.72 20.09 -1.02
N SER A 101 8.52 19.82 -1.55
CA SER A 101 7.25 20.06 -0.84
C SER A 101 6.37 18.81 -0.92
N PRO A 102 5.81 18.34 0.22
CA PRO A 102 4.89 17.19 0.25
C PRO A 102 3.55 17.47 -0.42
N ALA A 103 3.24 18.74 -0.71
CA ALA A 103 1.92 19.13 -1.19
C ALA A 103 1.78 18.86 -2.69
N ALA A 104 1.10 17.77 -3.04
CA ALA A 104 0.52 17.54 -4.37
C ALA A 104 -0.67 18.49 -4.70
N ARG A 105 -0.90 19.50 -3.85
CA ARG A 105 -1.99 20.47 -3.96
C ARG A 105 -1.75 21.30 -5.23
N GLY A 106 -2.57 21.06 -6.26
CA GLY A 106 -2.43 21.68 -7.59
C GLY A 106 -1.77 20.80 -8.65
N SER A 107 -1.41 19.54 -8.34
CA SER A 107 -0.92 18.61 -9.36
C SER A 107 -2.05 18.18 -10.30
N PRO A 108 -1.84 18.16 -11.64
CA PRO A 108 -2.81 17.64 -12.60
C PRO A 108 -3.19 16.17 -12.34
N ALA A 109 -2.30 15.40 -11.71
CA ALA A 109 -2.53 14.00 -11.36
C ALA A 109 -3.47 13.79 -10.16
N LEU A 110 -3.84 14.84 -9.42
CA LEU A 110 -4.60 14.71 -8.17
C LEU A 110 -5.95 13.98 -8.34
N PRO A 111 -6.78 14.26 -9.37
CA PRO A 111 -8.02 13.50 -9.57
C PRO A 111 -7.79 12.01 -9.79
N SER A 112 -6.76 11.64 -10.57
CA SER A 112 -6.41 10.25 -10.86
C SER A 112 -5.85 9.54 -9.61
N ILE A 113 -5.07 10.24 -8.78
CA ILE A 113 -4.59 9.75 -7.48
C ILE A 113 -5.77 9.50 -6.53
N LEU A 114 -6.74 10.41 -6.47
CA LEU A 114 -7.95 10.26 -5.66
C LEU A 114 -8.83 9.10 -6.16
N ALA A 115 -8.99 8.95 -7.47
CA ALA A 115 -9.75 7.85 -8.06
C ALA A 115 -9.11 6.49 -7.73
N LEU A 116 -7.78 6.37 -7.87
CA LEU A 116 -7.05 5.16 -7.50
C LEU A 116 -7.09 4.90 -5.99
N GLY A 117 -6.96 5.95 -5.17
CA GLY A 117 -7.14 5.87 -3.72
C GLY A 117 -8.52 5.35 -3.33
N LEU A 118 -9.59 5.82 -4.00
CA LEU A 118 -10.95 5.34 -3.81
C LEU A 118 -11.09 3.87 -4.22
N ALA A 119 -10.48 3.45 -5.33
CA ALA A 119 -10.48 2.05 -5.74
C ALA A 119 -9.83 1.15 -4.67
N LEU A 120 -8.69 1.56 -4.10
CA LEU A 120 -8.03 0.83 -3.01
C LEU A 120 -8.86 0.83 -1.72
N LEU A 121 -9.57 1.92 -1.42
CA LEU A 121 -10.49 1.98 -0.29
C LEU A 121 -11.67 1.02 -0.46
N ILE A 122 -12.22 0.88 -1.67
CA ILE A 122 -13.26 -0.10 -1.99
C ILE A 122 -12.72 -1.51 -1.78
N ILE A 123 -11.54 -1.83 -2.32
CA ILE A 123 -10.88 -3.13 -2.13
C ILE A 123 -10.67 -3.43 -0.64
N PHE A 124 -10.17 -2.46 0.12
CA PHE A 124 -9.98 -2.58 1.56
C PHE A 124 -11.30 -2.82 2.30
N THR A 125 -12.37 -2.11 1.94
CA THR A 125 -13.69 -2.28 2.55
C THR A 125 -14.28 -3.65 2.23
N CYS A 126 -14.17 -4.11 0.98
CA CYS A 126 -14.55 -5.46 0.59
C CYS A 126 -13.75 -6.52 1.35
N TRP A 127 -12.46 -6.28 1.60
CA TRP A 127 -11.65 -7.17 2.43
C TRP A 127 -12.17 -7.22 3.87
N GLN A 128 -12.42 -6.08 4.52
CA GLN A 128 -12.98 -6.06 5.88
C GLN A 128 -14.32 -6.79 5.96
N ALA A 129 -15.22 -6.56 5.00
CA ALA A 129 -16.50 -7.24 4.93
C ALA A 129 -16.34 -8.76 4.74
N THR A 130 -15.36 -9.19 3.94
CA THR A 130 -15.05 -10.61 3.72
C THR A 130 -14.47 -11.25 4.98
N ALA A 131 -13.58 -10.55 5.69
CA ALA A 131 -12.99 -11.02 6.94
C ALA A 131 -14.06 -11.16 8.05
N ASP A 132 -14.95 -10.17 8.18
CA ASP A 132 -16.08 -10.24 9.11
C ASP A 132 -17.03 -11.40 8.75
N SER A 133 -17.32 -11.58 7.46
CA SER A 133 -18.16 -12.68 6.99
C SER A 133 -17.56 -14.05 7.28
N LEU A 134 -16.24 -14.22 7.07
CA LEU A 134 -15.52 -15.44 7.40
C LEU A 134 -15.57 -15.72 8.91
N TYR A 135 -15.36 -14.69 9.74
CA TYR A 135 -15.48 -14.82 11.19
C TYR A 135 -16.90 -15.25 11.57
N ARG A 136 -17.94 -14.56 11.07
CA ARG A 136 -19.34 -14.88 11.38
C ARG A 136 -19.74 -16.29 10.94
N TRP A 137 -19.19 -16.76 9.83
CA TRP A 137 -19.41 -18.12 9.35
C TRP A 137 -18.83 -19.18 10.32
N LEU A 138 -17.70 -18.90 10.97
CA LEU A 138 -17.03 -19.83 11.88
C LEU A 138 -17.46 -19.71 13.36
N PHE A 139 -17.76 -18.50 13.81
CA PHE A 139 -17.98 -18.16 15.23
C PHE A 139 -19.40 -17.65 15.52
N GLY A 140 -20.21 -17.39 14.49
CA GLY A 140 -21.52 -16.77 14.61
C GLY A 140 -21.45 -15.23 14.70
N PRO A 141 -22.60 -14.55 14.86
CA PRO A 141 -22.67 -13.09 14.81
C PRO A 141 -22.14 -12.40 16.07
N ALA A 142 -21.85 -13.14 17.14
CA ALA A 142 -21.37 -12.58 18.39
C ALA A 142 -19.91 -12.11 18.26
N THR A 143 -19.66 -10.88 18.71
CA THR A 143 -18.29 -10.39 18.86
C THR A 143 -17.61 -11.06 20.05
N PRO A 144 -16.29 -11.30 20.00
CA PRO A 144 -15.57 -11.84 21.14
C PRO A 144 -15.66 -10.90 22.34
N MET A 145 -15.94 -11.45 23.53
CA MET A 145 -16.07 -10.67 24.76
C MET A 145 -14.75 -10.04 25.25
N SER A 146 -13.61 -10.58 24.80
CA SER A 146 -12.29 -10.01 25.10
C SER A 146 -11.26 -10.49 24.07
N LEU A 147 -10.21 -9.68 23.87
CA LEU A 147 -9.06 -10.07 23.03
C LEU A 147 -8.38 -11.35 23.54
N GLY A 148 -8.17 -11.48 24.86
CA GLY A 148 -7.50 -12.65 25.43
C GLY A 148 -8.30 -13.95 25.22
N GLY A 149 -9.63 -13.88 25.36
CA GLY A 149 -10.53 -14.99 25.04
C GLY A 149 -10.48 -15.34 23.56
N PHE A 150 -10.57 -14.33 22.69
CA PHE A 150 -10.48 -14.51 21.24
C PHE A 150 -9.16 -15.17 20.81
N LEU A 151 -8.02 -14.68 21.28
CA LEU A 151 -6.72 -15.24 20.94
C LEU A 151 -6.58 -16.69 21.40
N ARG A 152 -7.03 -17.01 22.61
CA ARG A 152 -7.04 -18.39 23.10
C ARG A 152 -7.85 -19.28 22.15
N GLU A 153 -9.05 -18.84 21.81
CA GLU A 153 -9.95 -19.60 20.95
C GLU A 153 -9.39 -19.80 19.54
N VAL A 154 -8.84 -18.75 18.95
CA VAL A 154 -8.22 -18.79 17.61
C VAL A 154 -7.01 -19.72 17.56
N LEU A 155 -6.19 -19.75 18.63
CA LEU A 155 -4.95 -20.53 18.66
C LEU A 155 -5.15 -21.99 19.10
N THR A 156 -6.20 -22.31 19.86
CA THR A 156 -6.38 -23.66 20.43
C THR A 156 -7.49 -24.48 19.78
N THR A 157 -8.33 -23.90 18.92
CA THR A 157 -9.47 -24.60 18.32
C THR A 157 -9.33 -24.80 16.81
N SER A 158 -9.91 -25.90 16.28
CA SER A 158 -9.88 -26.18 14.84
C SER A 158 -10.57 -25.09 14.01
N ARG A 159 -11.64 -24.48 14.51
CA ARG A 159 -12.30 -23.32 13.87
C ARG A 159 -11.39 -22.09 13.84
N GLY A 160 -10.60 -21.88 14.89
CA GLY A 160 -9.56 -20.86 14.96
C GLY A 160 -8.48 -21.04 13.91
N TRP A 161 -7.94 -22.25 13.78
CA TRP A 161 -6.98 -22.57 12.72
C TRP A 161 -7.57 -22.41 11.31
N THR A 162 -8.84 -22.77 11.13
CA THR A 162 -9.57 -22.54 9.87
C THR A 162 -9.66 -21.05 9.55
N LEU A 163 -9.95 -20.20 10.55
CA LEU A 163 -9.95 -18.75 10.41
C LEU A 163 -8.55 -18.22 10.01
N ILE A 164 -7.49 -18.71 10.64
CA ILE A 164 -6.11 -18.29 10.32
C ILE A 164 -5.77 -18.63 8.87
N ILE A 165 -5.98 -19.89 8.45
CA ILE A 165 -5.57 -20.36 7.12
C ILE A 165 -6.40 -19.67 6.04
N LEU A 166 -7.74 -19.70 6.14
CA LEU A 166 -8.61 -19.09 5.14
C LEU A 166 -8.51 -17.57 5.16
N GLY A 167 -8.38 -16.95 6.35
CA GLY A 167 -8.21 -15.51 6.49
C GLY A 167 -6.94 -15.01 5.83
N ASN A 168 -5.81 -15.72 6.01
CA ASN A 168 -4.56 -15.38 5.32
C ASN A 168 -4.65 -15.63 3.81
N ALA A 169 -5.30 -16.70 3.37
CA ALA A 169 -5.49 -16.98 1.95
C ALA A 169 -6.32 -15.88 1.26
N ILE A 170 -7.47 -15.51 1.84
CA ILE A 170 -8.33 -14.42 1.35
C ILE A 170 -7.57 -13.09 1.39
N GLY A 171 -6.91 -12.78 2.51
CA GLY A 171 -6.13 -11.56 2.64
C GLY A 171 -5.01 -11.44 1.63
N SER A 172 -4.35 -12.56 1.29
CA SER A 172 -3.31 -12.60 0.26
C SER A 172 -3.84 -12.27 -1.13
N VAL A 173 -5.07 -12.68 -1.45
CA VAL A 173 -5.74 -12.33 -2.71
C VAL A 173 -6.00 -10.83 -2.78
N PHE A 174 -6.56 -10.23 -1.72
CA PHE A 174 -6.80 -8.78 -1.66
C PHE A 174 -5.49 -7.98 -1.71
N ALA A 175 -4.47 -8.40 -0.95
CA ALA A 175 -3.15 -7.77 -0.95
C ALA A 175 -2.49 -7.84 -2.33
N PHE A 176 -2.55 -8.99 -3.01
CA PHE A 176 -2.00 -9.16 -4.35
C PHE A 176 -2.74 -8.31 -5.39
N ALA A 177 -4.08 -8.27 -5.33
CA ALA A 177 -4.88 -7.42 -6.22
C ALA A 177 -4.52 -5.94 -6.05
N ALA A 178 -4.44 -5.48 -4.80
CA ALA A 178 -4.06 -4.10 -4.49
C ALA A 178 -2.65 -3.77 -4.95
N LEU A 179 -1.67 -4.62 -4.63
CA LEU A 179 -0.29 -4.48 -5.09
C LEU A 179 -0.24 -4.37 -6.62
N SER A 180 -0.98 -5.23 -7.32
CA SER A 180 -1.00 -5.27 -8.78
C SER A 180 -1.49 -3.97 -9.40
N ILE A 181 -2.47 -3.30 -8.79
CA ILE A 181 -3.02 -2.04 -9.31
C ILE A 181 -2.31 -0.79 -8.77
N SER A 182 -1.45 -0.89 -7.74
CA SER A 182 -0.92 0.30 -7.06
C SER A 182 0.59 0.44 -7.13
N VAL A 183 1.35 -0.65 -7.25
CA VAL A 183 2.82 -0.65 -7.05
C VAL A 183 3.54 0.30 -8.01
N ILE A 184 3.06 0.42 -9.25
CA ILE A 184 3.58 1.36 -10.26
C ILE A 184 2.66 2.58 -10.45
N SER A 185 1.37 2.46 -10.18
CA SER A 185 0.40 3.46 -10.63
C SER A 185 0.57 4.82 -9.94
N PHE A 186 0.74 4.87 -8.61
CA PHE A 186 0.96 6.15 -7.92
C PHE A 186 2.23 6.90 -8.36
N PRO A 187 3.42 6.26 -8.40
CA PRO A 187 4.60 6.97 -8.86
C PRO A 187 4.50 7.38 -10.34
N LEU A 188 3.87 6.56 -11.19
CA LEU A 188 3.66 6.89 -12.60
C LEU A 188 2.69 8.05 -12.83
N LEU A 189 1.59 8.11 -12.08
CA LEU A 189 0.64 9.23 -12.11
C LEU A 189 1.34 10.54 -11.77
N LEU A 190 2.20 10.53 -10.75
CA LEU A 190 2.95 11.72 -10.33
C LEU A 190 4.06 12.08 -11.31
N ASP A 191 4.86 11.11 -11.76
CA ASP A 191 5.99 11.34 -12.67
C ASP A 191 5.53 11.87 -14.03
N ARG A 192 4.49 11.25 -14.62
CA ARG A 192 4.12 11.46 -16.02
C ARG A 192 2.74 12.07 -16.27
N ASN A 193 1.94 12.31 -15.23
CA ASN A 193 0.56 12.82 -15.36
C ASN A 193 -0.28 12.04 -16.40
N VAL A 194 -0.13 10.70 -16.42
CA VAL A 194 -0.99 9.83 -17.25
C VAL A 194 -2.37 9.65 -16.60
N GLY A 195 -3.35 9.19 -17.36
CA GLY A 195 -4.66 8.82 -16.80
C GLY A 195 -4.59 7.58 -15.89
N GLU A 196 -5.57 7.44 -15.00
CA GLU A 196 -5.64 6.35 -14.02
C GLU A 196 -5.69 4.97 -14.68
N ALA A 197 -6.41 4.81 -15.79
CA ALA A 197 -6.50 3.56 -16.52
C ALA A 197 -5.14 3.10 -17.06
N VAL A 198 -4.37 4.03 -17.65
CA VAL A 198 -3.02 3.76 -18.16
C VAL A 198 -2.07 3.40 -17.01
N ALA A 199 -2.20 4.09 -15.88
CA ALA A 199 -1.38 3.83 -14.72
C ALA A 199 -1.63 2.43 -14.14
N VAL A 200 -2.91 2.02 -14.02
CA VAL A 200 -3.30 0.69 -13.53
C VAL A 200 -2.88 -0.40 -14.51
N GLU A 201 -3.11 -0.20 -15.81
CA GLU A 201 -2.71 -1.16 -16.84
C GLU A 201 -1.18 -1.38 -16.82
N THR A 202 -0.40 -0.30 -16.72
CA THR A 202 1.06 -0.38 -16.63
C THR A 202 1.51 -1.14 -15.39
N SER A 203 0.83 -0.95 -14.25
CA SER A 203 1.12 -1.66 -13.01
C SER A 203 0.84 -3.16 -13.12
N ILE A 204 -0.31 -3.53 -13.71
CA ILE A 204 -0.66 -4.93 -13.94
C ILE A 204 0.36 -5.58 -14.90
N ARG A 205 0.71 -4.90 -16.00
CA ARG A 205 1.74 -5.36 -16.94
C ARG A 205 3.11 -5.53 -16.26
N ALA A 206 3.48 -4.62 -15.37
CA ALA A 206 4.71 -4.70 -14.57
C ALA A 206 4.73 -5.93 -13.66
N VAL A 207 3.61 -6.24 -13.00
CA VAL A 207 3.48 -7.44 -12.17
C VAL A 207 3.49 -8.72 -13.00
N MET A 208 2.76 -8.76 -14.12
CA MET A 208 2.74 -9.93 -15.01
C MET A 208 4.10 -10.21 -15.67
N ALA A 209 4.88 -9.17 -15.97
CA ALA A 209 6.24 -9.32 -16.49
C ALA A 209 7.24 -9.78 -15.42
N ASN A 210 6.96 -9.53 -14.14
CA ASN A 210 7.86 -9.74 -13.00
C ASN A 210 7.19 -10.43 -11.80
N PRO A 211 6.48 -11.55 -11.97
CA PRO A 211 5.58 -12.08 -10.94
C PRO A 211 6.34 -12.47 -9.67
N LEU A 212 7.46 -13.17 -9.81
CA LEU A 212 8.28 -13.60 -8.66
C LEU A 212 8.86 -12.39 -7.91
N THR A 213 9.45 -11.43 -8.63
CA THR A 213 10.06 -10.24 -8.03
C THR A 213 9.00 -9.38 -7.32
N MET A 214 7.81 -9.24 -7.89
CA MET A 214 6.71 -8.46 -7.30
C MET A 214 6.07 -9.19 -6.11
N MET A 215 5.97 -10.51 -6.14
CA MET A 215 5.56 -11.30 -4.96
C MET A 215 6.56 -11.13 -3.81
N LEU A 216 7.86 -11.21 -4.08
CA LEU A 216 8.90 -10.96 -3.08
C LEU A 216 8.81 -9.54 -2.51
N TRP A 217 8.55 -8.54 -3.37
CA TRP A 217 8.33 -7.17 -2.92
C TRP A 217 7.11 -7.05 -1.99
N GLY A 218 5.98 -7.67 -2.35
CA GLY A 218 4.80 -7.73 -1.49
C GLY A 218 5.08 -8.36 -0.12
N LEU A 219 5.88 -9.45 -0.09
CA LEU A 219 6.31 -10.08 1.16
C LEU A 219 7.21 -9.18 2.00
N ILE A 220 8.15 -8.46 1.38
CA ILE A 220 9.01 -7.48 2.05
C ILE A 220 8.15 -6.38 2.70
N VAL A 221 7.20 -5.82 1.97
CA VAL A 221 6.29 -4.77 2.48
C VAL A 221 5.46 -5.31 3.66
N ALA A 222 4.88 -6.50 3.52
CA ALA A 222 4.11 -7.14 4.58
C ALA A 222 4.97 -7.36 5.84
N ALA A 223 6.15 -7.97 5.71
CA ALA A 223 7.04 -8.24 6.82
C ALA A 223 7.51 -6.95 7.52
N ALA A 224 7.90 -5.93 6.75
CA ALA A 224 8.33 -4.64 7.28
C ALA A 224 7.22 -3.94 8.07
N LEU A 225 5.98 -3.98 7.60
CA LEU A 225 4.84 -3.41 8.33
C LEU A 225 4.48 -4.22 9.57
N THR A 226 4.51 -5.56 9.51
CA THR A 226 4.31 -6.41 10.69
C THR A 226 5.33 -6.11 11.79
N ILE A 227 6.62 -6.00 11.43
CA ILE A 227 7.68 -5.59 12.36
C ILE A 227 7.41 -4.18 12.87
N GLY A 228 7.03 -3.25 11.98
CA GLY A 228 6.74 -1.87 12.33
C GLY A 228 5.61 -1.71 13.35
N PHE A 229 4.54 -2.49 13.21
CA PHE A 229 3.42 -2.51 14.15
C PHE A 229 3.77 -3.13 15.50
N SER A 230 4.62 -4.17 15.50
CA SER A 230 5.09 -4.82 16.73
C SER A 230 5.87 -3.85 17.63
N LEU A 231 6.44 -2.79 17.05
CA LEU A 231 7.15 -1.70 17.72
C LEU A 231 6.21 -0.52 18.05
N CYS A 232 4.99 -0.80 18.53
CA CYS A 232 3.98 0.18 18.95
C CYS A 232 3.69 1.28 17.90
N PHE A 233 3.55 0.91 16.61
CA PHE A 233 3.33 1.82 15.46
C PHE A 233 4.47 2.80 15.15
N VAL A 234 5.39 3.06 16.08
CA VAL A 234 6.60 3.86 15.83
C VAL A 234 7.45 3.22 14.75
N GLY A 235 7.57 1.89 14.76
CA GLY A 235 8.26 1.17 13.70
C GLY A 235 7.59 1.32 12.33
N ALA A 236 6.26 1.48 12.27
CA ALA A 236 5.55 1.72 11.00
C ALA A 236 5.82 3.13 10.44
N LEU A 237 5.96 4.14 11.31
CA LEU A 237 6.41 5.48 10.92
C LEU A 237 7.82 5.49 10.31
N ILE A 238 8.67 4.54 10.70
CA ILE A 238 10.02 4.37 10.13
C ILE A 238 9.99 3.51 8.86
N ALA A 239 9.24 2.41 8.87
CA ALA A 239 9.16 1.48 7.73
C ALA A 239 8.50 2.12 6.51
N ALA A 240 7.42 2.88 6.70
CA ALA A 240 6.67 3.50 5.60
C ALA A 240 7.53 4.41 4.69
N PRO A 241 8.32 5.38 5.19
CA PRO A 241 9.15 6.23 4.33
C PRO A 241 10.29 5.48 3.63
N ILE A 242 10.86 4.46 4.29
CA ILE A 242 11.86 3.57 3.68
C ILE A 242 11.24 2.81 2.50
N LEU A 243 10.09 2.19 2.71
CA LEU A 243 9.38 1.42 1.68
C LEU A 243 8.90 2.32 0.54
N ALA A 244 8.39 3.52 0.83
CA ALA A 244 8.02 4.49 -0.19
C ALA A 244 9.24 4.89 -1.05
N SER A 245 10.36 5.21 -0.41
CA SER A 245 11.60 5.57 -1.11
C SER A 245 12.14 4.44 -1.98
N ALA A 246 12.07 3.20 -1.48
CA ALA A 246 12.43 2.00 -2.23
C ALA A 246 11.46 1.74 -3.40
N ASN A 247 10.15 1.92 -3.19
CA ASN A 247 9.14 1.72 -4.23
C ASN A 247 9.32 2.70 -5.40
N TRP A 248 9.66 3.97 -5.11
CA TRP A 248 9.98 4.95 -6.15
C TRP A 248 11.11 4.47 -7.06
N ARG A 249 12.15 3.88 -6.47
CA ARG A 249 13.28 3.36 -7.24
C ARG A 249 12.93 2.11 -8.02
N LEU A 250 12.16 1.21 -7.40
CA LEU A 250 11.64 0.03 -8.07
C LEU A 250 10.82 0.43 -9.31
N TYR A 251 9.98 1.46 -9.18
CA TYR A 251 9.26 2.06 -10.31
C TYR A 251 10.20 2.51 -11.43
N ARG A 252 11.23 3.32 -11.12
CA ARG A 252 12.20 3.80 -12.12
C ARG A 252 13.00 2.69 -12.80
N LYS A 253 13.25 1.57 -12.10
CA LYS A 253 13.88 0.38 -12.71
C LYS A 253 12.91 -0.41 -13.61
N THR A 254 11.61 -0.35 -13.32
CA THR A 254 10.58 -1.15 -13.98
C THR A 254 9.95 -0.46 -15.19
N VAL A 255 9.87 0.88 -15.20
CA VAL A 255 9.14 1.65 -16.21
C VAL A 255 10.02 2.66 -16.92
N GLN A 256 9.88 2.76 -18.25
CA GLN A 256 10.56 3.73 -19.13
C GLN A 256 9.63 4.60 -19.94
#